data_AF-A0A0F9NL37-F1
#
_entry.id   AF-A0A0F9NL37-F1
#
_cell.length_a   1.000
_cell.length_b   1.000
_cell.length_c   1.000
_cell.angle_alpha   90.00
_cell.angle_beta   90.00
_cell.angle_gamma   90.00
#
_symmetry.space_group_name_H-M   'P 1'
#
loop_
_entity.id
_entity.type
_entity.pdbx_description
1 polymer ?
#
loop_
_entity_poly.entity_id
_entity_poly.type
_entity_poly.pdbx_seq_one_letter_code
_entity_poly.pdbx_strand_id
1 'polypeptide(L)'
;QGCDTQLPEVLIKKRFKPFVEDELGHIIANTQPLVAHPSGGLSCPMGLNKPTTLAIGPEGGFIDYEVEKLAEVGFQSITLGNRILRVETAIPVLLSKLFS
;
A
#
# COMPACT_ATOMS: atom_id res chain seq x y z
N GLN A 1 -0.91 -19.34 13.43
CA GLN A 1 -1.29 -18.06 14.05
C GLN A 1 0.00 -17.31 14.37
N GLY A 2 0.12 -16.05 13.95
CA GLY A 2 1.19 -15.19 14.46
C GLY A 2 0.88 -14.91 15.92
N CYS A 3 1.76 -15.28 16.84
CA CYS A 3 1.59 -15.06 18.27
C CYS A 3 1.81 -13.58 18.62
N ASP A 4 1.10 -12.68 17.93
CA ASP A 4 1.19 -11.24 18.15
C ASP A 4 0.21 -10.83 19.26
N THR A 5 0.68 -10.01 20.19
CA THR A 5 -0.05 -9.59 21.39
C THR A 5 -0.73 -8.23 21.25
N GLN A 6 -0.53 -7.54 20.12
CA GLN A 6 -1.17 -6.26 19.84
C GLN A 6 -2.26 -6.40 18.78
N LEU A 7 -3.47 -5.98 19.11
CA LEU A 7 -4.58 -5.90 18.16
C LEU A 7 -4.35 -4.72 17.22
N PRO A 8 -4.46 -4.91 15.89
CA PRO A 8 -4.38 -3.80 14.96
C PRO A 8 -5.62 -2.91 15.08
N GLU A 9 -5.42 -1.61 14.89
CA GLU A 9 -6.52 -0.68 14.70
C GLU A 9 -7.14 -0.88 13.31
N VAL A 10 -8.47 -0.99 13.25
CA VAL A 10 -9.21 -1.19 11.99
C VAL A 10 -10.13 0.01 11.77
N LEU A 11 -9.86 0.75 10.69
CA LEU A 11 -10.65 1.91 10.28
C LEU A 11 -11.38 1.58 8.97
N ILE A 12 -12.71 1.75 8.95
CA ILE A 12 -13.54 1.54 7.76
C ILE A 12 -13.91 2.89 7.15
N LYS A 13 -13.46 3.14 5.92
CA LYS A 13 -13.73 4.37 5.17
C LYS A 13 -14.61 4.06 3.96
N LYS A 14 -15.80 4.69 3.90
CA LYS A 14 -16.83 4.37 2.88
C LYS A 14 -16.53 4.94 1.49
N ARG A 15 -15.69 5.98 1.40
CA ARG A 15 -15.42 6.70 0.15
C ARG A 15 -13.91 6.90 0.03
N PHE A 16 -13.35 6.47 -1.10
CA PHE A 16 -11.92 6.56 -1.39
C PHE A 16 -11.45 8.02 -1.45
N LYS A 17 -12.04 8.83 -2.34
CA LYS A 17 -11.55 10.19 -2.61
C LYS A 17 -11.52 11.11 -1.36
N PRO A 18 -12.59 11.26 -0.57
CA PRO A 18 -12.55 12.08 0.64
C PRO A 18 -11.52 11.58 1.66
N PHE A 19 -11.38 10.25 1.79
CA PHE A 19 -10.37 9.69 2.67
C PHE A 19 -8.94 10.04 2.23
N VAL A 20 -8.66 9.92 0.93
CA VAL A 20 -7.33 10.25 0.39
C VAL A 20 -7.03 11.74 0.53
N GLU A 21 -7.94 12.61 0.10
CA GLU A 21 -7.71 14.06 0.04
C GLU A 21 -7.69 14.71 1.43
N ASP A 22 -8.53 14.26 2.37
CA ASP A 22 -8.74 14.96 3.64
C ASP A 22 -8.03 14.32 4.85
N GLU A 23 -7.78 12.99 4.81
CA GLU A 23 -7.33 12.25 5.99
C GLU A 23 -5.99 11.51 5.80
N LEU A 24 -5.79 10.89 4.64
CA LEU A 24 -4.69 9.95 4.41
C LEU A 24 -3.32 10.62 4.54
N GLY A 25 -3.19 11.87 4.10
CA GLY A 25 -1.95 12.64 4.23
C GLY A 25 -1.46 12.75 5.68
N HIS A 26 -2.37 12.90 6.64
CA HIS A 26 -2.02 12.95 8.07
C HIS A 26 -1.59 11.59 8.61
N ILE A 27 -2.21 10.50 8.13
CA ILE A 27 -1.90 9.13 8.54
C ILE A 27 -0.49 8.74 8.09
N ILE A 28 -0.09 9.12 6.88
CA ILE A 28 1.19 8.69 6.30
C ILE A 28 2.38 9.56 6.67
N ALA A 29 2.16 10.70 7.36
CA ALA A 29 3.15 11.75 7.56
C ALA A 29 4.52 11.28 8.13
N ASN A 30 4.53 10.23 8.93
CA ASN A 30 5.73 9.68 9.58
C ASN A 30 6.12 8.29 9.06
N THR A 31 5.64 7.92 7.86
CA THR A 31 5.89 6.62 7.25
C THR A 31 6.47 6.77 5.85
N GLN A 32 7.02 5.70 5.28
CA GLN A 32 7.22 5.61 3.84
C GLN A 32 5.91 5.13 3.18
N PRO A 33 5.19 5.98 2.44
CA PRO A 33 3.97 5.59 1.72
C PRO A 33 4.32 4.90 0.40
N LEU A 34 3.85 3.66 0.24
CA LEU A 34 4.06 2.82 -0.95
C LEU A 34 2.73 2.32 -1.47
N VAL A 35 2.51 2.38 -2.78
CA VAL A 35 1.33 1.78 -3.44
C VAL A 35 1.75 0.64 -4.34
N ALA A 36 1.16 -0.54 -4.14
CA ALA A 36 1.43 -1.70 -4.96
C ALA A 36 0.56 -1.67 -6.22
N HIS A 37 1.18 -1.45 -7.38
CA HIS A 37 0.48 -1.40 -8.67
C HIS A 37 1.35 -2.00 -9.78
N PRO A 38 0.79 -2.82 -10.70
CA PRO A 38 1.57 -3.50 -11.75
C PRO A 38 2.15 -2.53 -12.78
N SER A 39 1.42 -1.45 -13.10
CA SER A 39 1.74 -0.53 -14.19
C SER A 39 2.51 0.69 -13.68
N GLY A 40 3.83 0.70 -13.87
CA GLY A 40 4.65 1.87 -13.56
C GLY A 40 4.95 2.02 -12.08
N GLY A 41 6.22 2.26 -11.79
CA GLY A 41 6.74 2.34 -10.44
C GLY A 41 8.16 1.79 -10.35
N LEU A 42 8.78 1.97 -9.19
CA LEU A 42 10.06 1.32 -8.92
C LEU A 42 9.85 -0.17 -8.68
N SER A 43 10.92 -0.94 -8.86
CA SER A 43 10.94 -2.30 -8.35
C SER A 43 10.68 -2.28 -6.84
N CYS A 44 9.83 -3.19 -6.35
CA CYS A 44 9.54 -3.32 -4.93
C CYS A 44 10.86 -3.39 -4.11
N PRO A 45 11.09 -2.45 -3.18
CA PRO A 45 12.31 -2.41 -2.39
C PRO A 45 12.40 -3.63 -1.46
N MET A 46 13.60 -3.87 -0.94
CA MET A 46 13.86 -4.98 -0.02
C MET A 46 14.51 -4.45 1.26
N GLY A 47 14.26 -5.12 2.40
CA GLY A 47 14.89 -4.82 3.68
C GLY A 47 14.60 -3.41 4.21
N LEU A 48 13.36 -2.93 4.08
CA LEU A 48 12.94 -1.67 4.68
C LEU A 48 12.98 -1.77 6.21
N ASN A 49 13.62 -0.79 6.83
CA ASN A 49 13.80 -0.74 8.28
C ASN A 49 13.17 0.51 8.91
N LYS A 50 12.10 1.02 8.29
CA LYS A 50 11.38 2.23 8.72
C LYS A 50 9.87 2.02 8.67
N PRO A 51 9.10 2.77 9.48
CA PRO A 51 7.63 2.73 9.43
C PRO A 51 7.15 2.93 7.98
N THR A 52 6.29 2.04 7.51
CA THR A 52 5.87 2.00 6.10
C THR A 52 4.36 1.91 6.05
N THR A 53 3.73 2.76 5.23
CA THR A 53 2.31 2.63 4.89
C THR A 53 2.21 2.01 3.52
N LEU A 54 1.51 0.89 3.41
CA LEU A 54 1.35 0.16 2.16
C LEU A 54 -0.11 0.19 1.71
N ALA A 55 -0.38 0.77 0.55
CA ALA A 55 -1.67 0.73 -0.12
C ALA A 55 -1.72 -0.46 -1.09
N ILE A 56 -2.75 -1.29 -0.94
CA ILE A 56 -2.99 -2.48 -1.76
C ILE A 56 -4.41 -2.37 -2.33
N GLY A 57 -4.53 -2.48 -3.64
CA GLY A 57 -5.82 -2.41 -4.33
C GLY A 57 -6.64 -3.69 -4.17
N PRO A 58 -7.94 -3.67 -4.53
CA PRO A 58 -8.82 -4.85 -4.57
C PRO A 58 -8.38 -5.87 -5.64
N GLU A 59 -9.13 -6.94 -5.90
CA GLU A 59 -8.71 -7.95 -6.90
C GLU A 59 -8.47 -7.38 -8.30
N GLY A 60 -9.16 -6.29 -8.66
CA GLY A 60 -8.95 -5.54 -9.91
C GLY A 60 -7.77 -4.57 -9.89
N GLY A 61 -7.09 -4.42 -8.75
CA GLY A 61 -6.11 -3.36 -8.50
C GLY A 61 -6.75 -1.99 -8.34
N PHE A 62 -5.90 -0.98 -8.10
CA PHE A 62 -6.28 0.42 -8.25
C PHE A 62 -6.37 0.78 -9.74
N ILE A 63 -7.32 1.64 -10.10
CA ILE A 63 -7.31 2.28 -11.43
C ILE A 63 -6.31 3.44 -11.46
N ASP A 64 -5.90 3.87 -12.65
CA ASP A 64 -4.91 4.95 -12.83
C ASP A 64 -5.26 6.21 -12.01
N TYR A 65 -6.54 6.61 -12.02
CA TYR A 65 -7.05 7.72 -11.23
C TYR A 65 -6.81 7.57 -9.72
N GLU A 66 -6.97 6.36 -9.17
CA GLU A 66 -6.74 6.12 -7.74
C GLU A 66 -5.25 6.13 -7.40
N VAL A 67 -4.41 5.60 -8.29
CA VAL A 67 -2.95 5.65 -8.15
C VAL A 67 -2.45 7.10 -8.21
N GLU A 68 -2.97 7.90 -9.13
CA GLU A 68 -2.68 9.34 -9.24
C GLU A 68 -3.07 10.07 -7.95
N LYS A 69 -4.25 9.80 -7.39
CA LYS A 69 -4.68 10.39 -6.11
C LYS A 69 -3.81 9.99 -4.93
N LEU A 70 -3.35 8.74 -4.88
CA LEU A 70 -2.38 8.32 -3.87
C LEU A 70 -1.03 9.03 -4.07
N ALA A 71 -0.58 9.19 -5.32
CA ALA A 71 0.66 9.91 -5.63
C ALA A 71 0.60 11.39 -5.24
N GLU A 72 -0.54 12.06 -5.43
CA GLU A 72 -0.77 13.46 -5.02
C GLU A 72 -0.56 13.67 -3.51
N VAL A 73 -0.88 12.67 -2.68
CA VAL A 73 -0.67 12.74 -1.23
C VAL A 73 0.70 12.21 -0.79
N GLY A 74 1.52 11.74 -1.74
CA GLY A 74 2.93 11.37 -1.51
C GLY A 74 3.26 9.89 -1.64
N PHE A 75 2.31 9.03 -2.03
CA PHE A 75 2.62 7.60 -2.27
C PHE A 75 3.57 7.40 -3.44
N GLN A 76 4.52 6.50 -3.25
CA GLN A 76 5.39 6.03 -4.32
C GLN A 76 4.91 4.68 -4.86
N SER A 77 4.72 4.61 -6.19
CA SER A 77 4.33 3.36 -6.83
C SER A 77 5.47 2.34 -6.85
N ILE A 78 5.16 1.11 -6.45
CA ILE A 78 6.04 -0.06 -6.51
C ILE A 78 5.37 -1.19 -7.26
N THR A 79 6.16 -1.92 -8.05
CA THR A 79 5.69 -3.08 -8.83
C THR A 79 6.28 -4.38 -8.30
N LEU A 80 5.45 -5.44 -8.33
CA LEU A 80 5.84 -6.84 -8.10
C LEU A 80 6.07 -7.59 -9.42
N GLY A 81 6.06 -6.87 -10.55
CA GLY A 81 6.07 -7.39 -11.90
C GLY A 81 4.75 -7.17 -12.63
N ASN A 82 4.69 -7.57 -13.90
CA ASN A 82 3.58 -7.24 -14.79
C ASN A 82 2.27 -8.03 -14.54
N ARG A 83 2.23 -8.91 -13.53
CA ARG A 83 1.05 -9.73 -13.23
C ARG A 83 0.25 -9.08 -12.12
N ILE A 84 -1.05 -8.90 -12.33
CA ILE A 84 -1.99 -8.56 -11.26
C ILE A 84 -2.08 -9.76 -10.32
N LEU A 85 -1.64 -9.58 -9.07
CA LEU A 85 -1.77 -10.57 -8.02
C LEU A 85 -3.08 -10.36 -7.27
N ARG A 86 -3.74 -11.47 -6.88
CA ARG A 86 -4.85 -11.39 -5.93
C ARG A 86 -4.34 -10.87 -4.60
N VAL A 87 -5.17 -10.11 -3.87
CA VAL A 87 -4.85 -9.53 -2.55
C VAL A 87 -4.23 -10.56 -1.60
N GLU A 88 -4.80 -11.76 -1.56
CA GLU A 88 -4.36 -12.90 -0.75
C GLU A 88 -2.90 -13.31 -1.01
N THR A 89 -2.41 -13.13 -2.24
CA THR A 89 -1.03 -13.43 -2.63
C THR A 89 -0.15 -12.19 -2.55
N ALA A 90 -0.68 -11.01 -2.89
CA ALA A 90 0.05 -9.76 -2.88
C ALA A 90 0.55 -9.41 -1.47
N ILE A 91 -0.29 -9.57 -0.44
CA ILE A 91 0.05 -9.26 0.96
C ILE A 91 1.29 -10.05 1.44
N PRO A 92 1.29 -11.40 1.46
CA PRO A 92 2.45 -12.15 1.97
C PRO A 92 3.71 -11.92 1.13
N VAL A 93 3.58 -11.74 -0.19
CA VAL A 93 4.71 -11.43 -1.07
C VAL A 93 5.31 -10.07 -0.76
N LEU A 94 4.48 -9.04 -0.58
CA LEU A 94 4.93 -7.69 -0.23
C LEU A 94 5.58 -7.67 1.14
N LEU A 95 4.94 -8.27 2.15
CA LEU A 95 5.51 -8.32 3.50
C LEU A 95 6.85 -9.05 3.52
N SER A 96 6.97 -10.18 2.81
CA SER A 96 8.24 -10.87 2.69
C SER A 96 9.28 -9.99 1.98
N LYS A 97 9.00 -9.43 0.80
CA LYS A 97 9.99 -8.60 0.11
C LYS A 97 10.43 -7.38 0.91
N LEU A 98 9.48 -6.68 1.54
CA LEU A 98 9.75 -5.40 2.19
C LEU A 98 10.50 -5.58 3.52
N PHE A 99 10.28 -6.66 4.26
CA PHE A 99 10.79 -6.83 5.63
C PHE A 99 11.62 -8.10 5.86
N SER A 100 12.04 -8.80 4.80
CA SER A 100 13.06 -9.86 4.88
C SER A 100 14.48 -9.34 4.68
#